data_AF-A0A3N5ZRA9-F1
#
_entry.id   AF-A0A3N5ZRA9-F1
#
_cell.length_a   1.000
_cell.length_b   1.000
_cell.length_c   1.000
_cell.angle_alpha   90.00
_cell.angle_beta   90.00
_cell.angle_gamma   90.00
#
_symmetry.space_group_name_H-M   'P 1'
#
loop_
_entity.id
_entity.type
_entity.pdbx_description
1 polymer ?
#
loop_
_entity_poly.entity_id
_entity_poly.type
_entity_poly.pdbx_seq_one_letter_code
_entity_poly.pdbx_strand_id
1 'polypeptide(L)'
;FRSGAHIYAQVIDDDAGRTLAAACSLDKDVKAKQKSGGNVAAAKEVGGLIANRAKDKGIAAVVFDRGGFQYHGRIKALADAAREAGLKF
;
A
#
# COMPACT_ATOMS: atom_id res chain seq x y z
N PHE A 1 3.97 3.13 5.65
CA PHE A 1 5.23 3.00 6.43
C PHE A 1 6.25 2.14 5.67
N ARG A 2 7.54 2.51 5.72
CA ARG A 2 8.62 1.78 5.03
C ARG A 2 9.76 1.50 6.00
N SER A 3 10.19 0.23 6.08
CA SER A 3 11.43 -0.18 6.74
C SER A 3 12.48 -0.62 5.72
N GLY A 4 13.71 -0.86 6.17
CA GLY A 4 14.79 -1.36 5.31
C GLY A 4 14.43 -2.69 4.62
N ALA A 5 13.71 -3.56 5.32
CA ALA A 5 13.36 -4.90 4.83
C ALA A 5 11.92 -5.03 4.30
N HIS A 6 10.99 -4.14 4.69
CA HIS A 6 9.56 -4.33 4.45
C HIS A 6 8.83 -3.02 4.11
N ILE A 7 7.65 -3.15 3.52
CA ILE A 7 6.74 -2.04 3.25
C ILE A 7 5.33 -2.38 3.68
N TYR A 8 4.64 -1.37 4.21
CA TYR A 8 3.31 -1.49 4.79
C TYR A 8 2.46 -0.32 4.31
N ALA A 9 1.23 -0.62 3.91
CA ALA A 9 0.20 0.34 3.58
C ALA A 9 -1.07 0.04 4.39
N GLN A 10 -1.73 1.10 4.84
CA GLN A 10 -2.98 1.03 5.58
C GLN A 10 -3.90 2.12 5.07
N VAL A 11 -5.18 1.78 4.97
CA VAL A 11 -6.29 2.71 4.75
C VAL A 11 -6.99 2.83 6.08
N ILE A 12 -6.99 4.04 6.62
CA ILE A 12 -7.52 4.36 7.94
C ILE A 12 -8.71 5.30 7.73
N ASP A 13 -9.75 5.09 8.51
CA ASP A 13 -10.85 6.02 8.68
C ASP A 13 -10.52 6.93 9.88
N ASP A 14 -10.29 8.21 9.62
CA ASP A 14 -9.90 9.19 10.64
C ASP A 14 -11.07 9.53 11.59
N ASP A 15 -12.31 9.47 11.12
CA ASP A 15 -13.49 9.74 11.94
C ASP A 15 -13.77 8.59 12.91
N ALA A 16 -13.67 7.35 12.42
CA ALA A 16 -13.90 6.15 13.23
C ALA A 16 -12.65 5.67 13.99
N GLY A 17 -11.46 6.17 13.64
CA GLY A 17 -10.18 5.71 14.17
C GLY A 17 -9.88 4.24 13.87
N ARG A 18 -10.41 3.69 12.76
CA ARG A 18 -10.35 2.26 12.44
C ARG A 18 -9.59 2.01 11.15
N THR A 19 -8.79 0.95 11.14
CA THR A 19 -8.13 0.49 9.91
C THR A 19 -9.14 -0.25 9.03
N LEU A 20 -9.51 0.37 7.91
CA LEU A 20 -10.40 -0.23 6.93
C LEU A 20 -9.67 -1.27 6.12
N ALA A 21 -8.46 -1.01 5.65
CA ALA A 21 -7.68 -2.01 4.92
C ALA A 21 -6.21 -1.92 5.30
N ALA A 22 -5.51 -3.06 5.27
CA ALA A 22 -4.07 -3.11 5.48
C ALA A 22 -3.46 -4.07 4.46
N ALA A 23 -2.24 -3.80 4.02
CA ALA A 23 -1.46 -4.68 3.17
C ALA A 23 0.02 -4.50 3.49
N CYS A 24 0.77 -5.60 3.44
CA CYS A 24 2.19 -5.56 3.74
C CYS A 24 2.98 -6.54 2.89
N SER A 25 4.30 -6.31 2.77
CA SER A 25 5.19 -7.26 2.09
C SER A 25 5.33 -8.62 2.80
N LEU A 26 4.81 -8.75 4.02
CA LEU A 26 4.77 -9.99 4.80
C LEU A 26 3.50 -10.81 4.54
N ASP A 27 2.50 -10.25 3.84
CA ASP A 27 1.31 -11.01 3.41
C ASP A 27 1.77 -12.22 2.58
N LYS A 28 1.10 -13.35 2.79
CA LYS A 28 1.43 -14.61 2.10
C LYS A 28 1.41 -14.43 0.57
N ASP A 29 0.47 -13.63 0.06
CA ASP A 29 0.32 -13.33 -1.36
C ASP A 29 1.52 -12.58 -1.95
N VAL A 30 2.09 -11.64 -1.21
CA VAL A 30 3.27 -10.87 -1.64
C VAL A 30 4.54 -11.69 -1.44
N LYS A 31 4.64 -12.40 -0.32
CA LYS A 31 5.81 -13.21 0.04
C LYS A 31 5.97 -14.42 -0.88
N ALA A 32 4.87 -14.96 -1.41
CA ALA A 32 4.92 -16.01 -2.43
C ALA A 32 5.46 -15.51 -3.78
N LYS A 33 5.23 -14.22 -4.11
CA LYS A 33 5.65 -13.61 -5.38
C LYS A 33 7.01 -12.91 -5.33
N GLN A 34 7.44 -12.44 -4.15
CA GLN A 34 8.64 -11.63 -3.98
C GLN A 34 9.59 -12.22 -2.94
N LYS A 35 10.83 -12.50 -3.36
CA LYS A 35 11.92 -12.94 -2.46
C LYS A 35 12.35 -11.88 -1.45
N SER A 36 12.13 -10.59 -1.74
CA SER A 36 12.51 -9.47 -0.88
C SER A 36 11.33 -8.52 -0.69
N GLY A 37 10.94 -8.27 0.56
CA GLY A 37 9.91 -7.28 0.90
C GLY A 37 10.40 -5.82 0.85
N GLY A 38 11.71 -5.65 0.60
CA GLY A 38 12.45 -4.40 0.70
C GLY A 38 12.60 -3.64 -0.62
N ASN A 39 12.05 -4.15 -1.73
CA ASN A 39 12.32 -3.64 -3.07
C ASN A 39 11.12 -2.87 -3.67
N VAL A 40 11.33 -2.29 -4.85
CA VAL A 40 10.30 -1.57 -5.61
C VAL A 40 9.20 -2.51 -6.10
N ALA A 41 9.54 -3.75 -6.44
CA ALA A 41 8.58 -4.73 -6.92
C ALA A 41 7.56 -5.13 -5.83
N ALA A 42 8.01 -5.40 -4.61
CA ALA A 42 7.14 -5.63 -3.46
C ALA A 42 6.28 -4.41 -3.13
N ALA A 43 6.80 -3.18 -3.32
CA ALA A 43 6.03 -1.97 -3.13
C ALA A 43 4.85 -1.87 -4.12
N LYS A 44 5.06 -2.25 -5.38
CA LYS A 44 4.00 -2.33 -6.39
C LYS A 44 2.94 -3.37 -6.03
N GLU A 45 3.35 -4.58 -5.66
CA GLU A 45 2.42 -5.64 -5.26
C GLU A 45 1.57 -5.22 -4.05
N VAL A 46 2.19 -4.62 -3.03
CA VAL A 46 1.47 -4.10 -1.85
C VAL A 46 0.52 -2.96 -2.22
N GLY A 47 0.92 -2.06 -3.14
CA GLY A 47 0.07 -0.99 -3.66
C GLY A 47 -1.17 -1.49 -4.41
N GLY A 48 -1.00 -2.51 -5.26
CA GLY A 48 -2.14 -3.14 -5.93
C GLY A 48 -3.06 -3.87 -4.95
N LEU A 49 -2.49 -4.61 -3.99
CA LEU A 49 -3.27 -5.34 -2.98
C LEU A 49 -4.10 -4.41 -2.09
N ILE A 50 -3.52 -3.31 -1.61
CA ILE A 50 -4.27 -2.37 -0.76
C ILE A 50 -5.39 -1.70 -1.54
N ALA A 51 -5.16 -1.38 -2.82
CA ALA A 51 -6.18 -0.75 -3.65
C ALA A 51 -7.35 -1.71 -3.92
N ASN A 52 -7.08 -2.98 -4.20
CA ASN A 52 -8.13 -3.99 -4.34
C ASN A 52 -8.91 -4.17 -3.04
N ARG A 53 -8.22 -4.32 -1.89
CA ARG A 53 -8.87 -4.44 -0.58
C ARG A 53 -9.70 -3.21 -0.21
N ALA A 54 -9.26 -2.02 -0.61
CA ALA A 54 -10.01 -0.78 -0.40
C ALA A 54 -11.25 -0.70 -1.30
N LYS A 55 -11.13 -1.09 -2.57
CA LYS A 55 -12.27 -1.20 -3.50
C LYS A 55 -13.31 -2.21 -3.06
N ASP A 56 -12.90 -3.37 -2.57
CA ASP A 56 -13.81 -4.39 -2.02
C ASP A 56 -14.63 -3.86 -0.84
N LYS A 57 -14.10 -2.87 -0.12
CA LYS A 57 -14.76 -2.16 0.98
C LYS A 57 -15.54 -0.91 0.52
N GLY A 58 -15.63 -0.66 -0.78
CA GLY A 58 -16.34 0.49 -1.36
C GLY A 58 -15.58 1.81 -1.28
N ILE A 59 -14.27 1.78 -0.97
CA ILE A 59 -13.45 2.99 -0.82
C ILE A 59 -12.84 3.35 -2.18
N ALA A 60 -13.37 4.41 -2.80
CA ALA A 60 -12.94 4.85 -4.12
C ALA A 60 -11.87 5.96 -4.07
N ALA A 61 -11.92 6.81 -3.04
CA ALA A 61 -11.02 7.93 -2.85
C ALA A 61 -10.36 7.86 -1.47
N VAL A 62 -9.06 8.11 -1.43
CA VAL A 62 -8.28 8.17 -0.19
C VAL A 62 -7.33 9.36 -0.24
N VAL A 63 -6.68 9.69 0.87
CA VAL A 63 -5.56 10.62 0.89
C VAL A 63 -4.28 9.82 1.08
N PHE A 64 -3.28 10.06 0.23
CA PHE A 64 -2.00 9.37 0.36
C PHE A 64 -1.12 10.02 1.40
N ASP A 65 -1.05 9.41 2.59
CA ASP A 65 -0.08 9.78 3.59
C ASP A 65 1.28 9.10 3.36
N ARG A 66 2.30 9.93 3.15
CA ARG A 66 3.69 9.52 2.97
C ARG A 66 4.43 9.25 4.29
N GLY A 67 3.80 9.49 5.46
CA GLY A 67 4.35 9.18 6.78
C GLY A 67 5.73 9.80 7.03
N GLY A 68 5.94 11.02 6.56
CA GLY A 68 7.21 11.76 6.68
C GLY A 68 8.31 11.38 5.68
N PHE A 69 8.12 10.35 4.85
CA PHE A 69 9.11 9.97 3.85
C PHE A 69 8.99 10.80 2.56
N GLN A 70 10.05 10.81 1.75
CA GLN A 70 10.03 11.45 0.42
C GLN A 70 9.21 10.62 -0.58
N TYR A 71 8.44 11.30 -1.44
CA TYR A 71 7.72 10.66 -2.54
C TYR A 71 8.69 10.21 -3.63
N HIS A 72 9.40 9.12 -3.37
CA HIS A 72 10.43 8.60 -4.26
C HIS A 72 10.58 7.08 -4.14
N GLY A 73 11.17 6.46 -5.17
CA GLY A 73 11.49 5.04 -5.21
C GLY A 73 10.30 4.15 -4.83
N ARG A 74 10.44 3.42 -3.72
CA ARG A 74 9.41 2.48 -3.22
C ARG A 74 8.08 3.15 -2.87
N ILE A 75 8.09 4.38 -2.37
CA ILE A 75 6.86 5.07 -1.95
C ILE A 75 6.07 5.51 -3.16
N LYS A 76 6.78 6.10 -4.14
CA LYS A 76 6.21 6.42 -5.45
C LYS A 76 5.65 5.16 -6.13
N ALA A 77 6.41 4.06 -6.14
CA ALA A 77 5.96 2.83 -6.79
C ALA A 77 4.72 2.20 -6.12
N LEU A 78 4.58 2.31 -4.80
CA LEU A 78 3.38 1.88 -4.10
C LEU A 78 2.18 2.76 -4.47
N ALA A 79 2.37 4.08 -4.50
CA ALA A 79 1.34 5.03 -4.87
C ALA A 79 0.88 4.85 -6.32
N ASP A 80 1.82 4.76 -7.26
CA ASP A 80 1.53 4.56 -8.67
C ASP A 80 0.76 3.24 -8.89
N ALA A 81 1.15 2.15 -8.22
CA ALA A 81 0.43 0.87 -8.30
C ALA A 81 -0.98 0.93 -7.72
N ALA A 82 -1.19 1.65 -6.60
CA ALA A 82 -2.51 1.83 -6.03
C ALA A 82 -3.42 2.70 -6.93
N ARG A 83 -2.85 3.70 -7.62
CA ARG A 83 -3.56 4.49 -8.64
C ARG A 83 -3.94 3.67 -9.87
N GLU A 84 -3.02 2.86 -10.38
CA GLU A 84 -3.29 1.95 -11.51
C GLU A 84 -4.38 0.93 -11.17
N ALA A 85 -4.37 0.43 -9.93
CA ALA A 85 -5.42 -0.43 -9.41
C ALA A 85 -6.73 0.32 -9.15
N GLY A 86 -6.81 1.63 -9.45
CA GLY A 86 -8.02 2.45 -9.53
C GLY A 86 -8.45 3.12 -8.23
N LEU A 87 -7.54 3.25 -7.27
CA LEU A 87 -7.74 4.11 -6.10
C LEU A 87 -7.47 5.57 -6.49
N LYS A 88 -8.37 6.49 -6.13
CA LYS A 88 -8.22 7.92 -6.43
C LYS A 88 -7.58 8.67 -5.26
N PHE A 89 -6.39 9.22 -5.47
CA PHE A 89 -5.66 10.05 -4.52
C PHE A 89 -4.49 10.78 -5.20
#